data_AF-X1IEV3-F1
#
_entry.id   AF-X1IEV3-F1
#
_cell.length_a   1.000
_cell.length_b   1.000
_cell.length_c   1.000
_cell.angle_alpha   90.00
_cell.angle_beta   90.00
_cell.angle_gamma   90.00
#
_symmetry.space_group_name_H-M   'P 1'
#
loop_
_entity.id
_entity.type
_entity.pdbx_description
1 polymer ?
#
loop_
_entity_poly.entity_id
_entity_poly.type
_entity_poly.pdbx_seq_one_letter_code
_entity_poly.pdbx_strand_id
1 'polypeptide(L)'
;VSFHYGVVIYQADHHGYVFLSDSWQISAKVIEENKTIPKIQAKRDIAFASAYMHECGHTLGIFHSNTPGCDDQQGKYPWHKNWWKWRPYKSVMNYGYMYKIVDYSDGSRGRNDFDDWTRMDLTYFEDSWN
;
A
#
# COMPACT_ATOMS: atom_id res chain seq x y z
N VAL A 1 -13.02 7.00 -22.28
CA VAL A 1 -11.67 6.49 -21.97
C VAL A 1 -11.20 7.25 -20.74
N SER A 2 -11.19 6.62 -19.57
CA SER A 2 -10.50 7.16 -18.40
C SER A 2 -8.99 6.90 -18.57
N PHE A 3 -8.15 7.78 -18.01
CA PHE A 3 -6.71 7.66 -18.06
C PHE A 3 -6.24 7.34 -16.63
N HIS A 4 -5.68 6.15 -16.43
CA HIS A 4 -5.25 5.67 -15.12
C HIS A 4 -3.80 6.11 -14.84
N TYR A 5 -3.57 6.92 -13.81
CA TYR A 5 -2.25 7.51 -13.55
C TYR A 5 -1.93 7.75 -12.09
N GLY A 6 -0.64 7.65 -11.75
CA GLY A 6 -0.11 8.08 -10.46
C GLY A 6 0.82 9.28 -10.61
N VAL A 7 0.78 10.22 -9.67
CA VAL A 7 1.72 11.36 -9.62
C VAL A 7 2.65 11.27 -8.42
N VAL A 8 3.91 11.65 -8.62
CA VAL A 8 4.86 11.88 -7.53
C VAL A 8 4.98 13.38 -7.36
N ILE A 9 4.58 13.88 -6.20
CA ILE A 9 4.69 15.30 -5.86
C ILE A 9 5.77 15.51 -4.79
N TYR A 10 6.29 16.73 -4.70
CA TYR A 10 7.35 17.01 -3.74
C TYR A 10 6.86 16.88 -2.29
N GLN A 11 5.73 17.49 -1.95
CA GLN A 11 5.20 17.49 -0.58
C GLN A 11 3.67 17.53 -0.57
N ALA A 12 3.09 16.64 0.24
CA ALA A 12 1.72 16.64 0.74
C ALA A 12 1.72 16.22 2.21
N ASP A 13 0.56 16.35 2.87
CA ASP A 13 0.37 16.00 4.29
C ASP A 13 0.30 14.48 4.54
N HIS A 14 0.25 13.66 3.48
CA HIS A 14 0.12 12.20 3.53
C HIS A 14 1.26 11.51 2.76
N HIS A 15 1.51 10.22 3.05
CA HIS A 15 2.51 9.40 2.33
C HIS A 15 2.11 9.16 0.88
N GLY A 16 0.83 8.83 0.70
CA GLY A 16 0.12 8.68 -0.56
C GLY A 16 -1.38 8.71 -0.28
N TYR A 17 -2.16 8.88 -1.34
CA TYR A 17 -3.63 8.85 -1.27
C TYR A 17 -4.21 8.73 -2.69
N VAL A 18 -5.27 7.94 -2.82
CA VAL A 18 -6.12 7.86 -4.02
C VAL A 18 -7.16 8.97 -4.01
N PHE A 19 -7.08 9.89 -4.97
CA PHE A 19 -7.94 11.08 -5.03
C PHE A 19 -9.00 11.04 -6.13
N LEU A 20 -8.91 10.09 -7.07
CA LEU A 20 -9.96 9.71 -8.02
C LEU A 20 -9.93 8.18 -8.16
N SER A 21 -10.99 7.59 -8.70
CA SER A 21 -11.06 6.13 -8.92
C SER A 21 -9.88 5.57 -9.72
N ASP A 22 -9.33 6.37 -10.62
CA ASP A 22 -8.23 6.03 -11.53
C ASP A 22 -6.91 6.73 -11.22
N SER A 23 -6.85 7.52 -10.15
CA SER A 23 -5.73 8.44 -9.92
C SER A 23 -5.28 8.50 -8.46
N TRP A 24 -3.96 8.44 -8.27
CA TRP A 24 -3.33 8.50 -6.95
C TRP A 24 -2.09 9.38 -6.93
N GLN A 25 -1.68 9.78 -5.73
CA GLN A 25 -0.45 10.50 -5.52
C GLN A 25 0.43 9.87 -4.45
N ILE A 26 1.73 10.12 -4.52
CA ILE A 26 2.67 9.91 -3.42
C ILE A 26 3.51 11.17 -3.15
N SER A 27 3.95 11.33 -1.90
CA SER A 27 4.72 12.49 -1.42
C SER A 27 6.20 12.13 -1.25
N ALA A 28 7.06 12.67 -2.12
CA ALA A 28 8.49 12.35 -2.14
C ALA A 28 9.19 12.71 -0.83
N LYS A 29 9.01 13.93 -0.33
CA LYS A 29 9.62 14.41 0.92
C LYS A 29 9.24 13.53 2.11
N VAL A 30 7.95 13.17 2.22
CA VAL A 30 7.45 12.38 3.35
C VAL A 30 8.00 10.95 3.30
N ILE A 31 8.12 10.34 2.12
CA ILE A 31 8.76 9.03 1.96
C ILE A 31 10.24 9.14 2.33
N GLU A 32 10.96 10.14 1.82
CA GLU A 32 12.39 10.30 2.07
C GLU A 32 12.70 10.51 3.56
N GLU A 33 12.05 11.49 4.19
CA GLU A 33 12.30 11.87 5.58
C GLU A 33 11.84 10.80 6.58
N ASN A 34 10.74 10.11 6.32
CA ASN A 34 10.17 9.18 7.30
C ASN A 34 10.53 7.73 7.07
N LYS A 35 10.98 7.34 5.85
CA LYS A 35 11.10 5.93 5.43
C LYS A 35 12.47 5.55 4.86
N THR A 36 13.31 6.50 4.48
CA THR A 36 14.61 6.22 3.83
C THR A 36 15.83 6.66 4.65
N ILE A 37 15.62 7.22 5.86
CA ILE A 37 16.72 7.73 6.69
C ILE A 37 17.51 6.55 7.34
N PRO A 38 18.86 6.62 7.38
CA PRO A 38 19.72 5.43 7.20
C PRO A 38 19.80 4.42 8.35
N LYS A 39 19.26 4.68 9.55
CA LYS A 39 19.64 3.83 10.70
C LYS A 39 19.02 2.43 10.68
N ILE A 40 17.81 2.22 10.12
CA ILE A 40 17.13 0.89 10.09
C ILE A 40 16.17 0.73 8.88
N GLN A 41 16.26 1.55 7.83
CA GLN A 41 15.15 1.75 6.89
C GLN A 41 15.39 1.28 5.45
N ALA A 42 14.31 1.18 4.67
CA ALA A 42 14.27 0.56 3.36
C ALA A 42 15.08 1.35 2.31
N LYS A 43 15.57 0.64 1.29
CA LYS A 43 16.22 1.30 0.15
C LYS A 43 15.23 2.25 -0.53
N ARG A 44 15.71 3.42 -0.96
CA ARG A 44 14.87 4.49 -1.51
C ARG A 44 14.02 4.02 -2.69
N ASP A 45 14.63 3.29 -3.63
CA ASP A 45 13.95 2.68 -4.78
C ASP A 45 12.79 1.77 -4.37
N ILE A 46 13.02 0.87 -3.41
CA ILE A 46 11.98 0.01 -2.84
C ILE A 46 10.90 0.85 -2.19
N ALA A 47 11.24 1.79 -1.31
CA ALA A 47 10.26 2.60 -0.61
C ALA A 47 9.30 3.35 -1.55
N PHE A 48 9.84 3.94 -2.63
CA PHE A 48 9.03 4.61 -3.64
C PHE A 48 8.20 3.63 -4.47
N ALA A 49 8.80 2.55 -4.98
CA ALA A 49 8.09 1.55 -5.78
C ALA A 49 6.95 0.91 -4.98
N SER A 50 7.20 0.56 -3.72
CA SER A 50 6.21 -0.03 -2.83
C SER A 50 5.08 0.95 -2.49
N ALA A 51 5.38 2.23 -2.22
CA ALA A 51 4.35 3.24 -1.97
C ALA A 51 3.47 3.44 -3.22
N TYR A 52 4.08 3.50 -4.40
CA TYR A 52 3.35 3.65 -5.65
C TYR A 52 2.43 2.46 -5.92
N MET A 53 2.93 1.24 -5.68
CA MET A 53 2.16 -0.01 -5.81
C MET A 53 1.07 -0.12 -4.74
N HIS A 54 1.29 0.36 -3.53
CA HIS A 54 0.28 0.39 -2.47
C HIS A 54 -0.94 1.23 -2.89
N GLU A 55 -0.71 2.47 -3.32
CA GLU A 55 -1.79 3.35 -3.76
C GLU A 55 -2.48 2.83 -5.04
N CYS A 56 -1.73 2.24 -5.96
CA CYS A 56 -2.31 1.53 -7.11
C CYS A 56 -3.20 0.35 -6.68
N GLY A 57 -2.88 -0.34 -5.59
CA GLY A 57 -3.72 -1.43 -5.08
C GLY A 57 -5.13 -0.96 -4.68
N HIS A 58 -5.25 0.27 -4.17
CA HIS A 58 -6.54 0.88 -3.86
C HIS A 58 -7.36 1.21 -5.10
N THR A 59 -6.73 1.68 -6.20
CA THR A 59 -7.43 1.89 -7.48
C THR A 59 -7.84 0.57 -8.16
N LEU A 60 -7.33 -0.57 -7.66
CA LEU A 60 -7.71 -1.93 -8.07
C LEU A 60 -8.63 -2.63 -7.05
N GLY A 61 -9.24 -1.88 -6.12
CA GLY A 61 -10.29 -2.37 -5.26
C GLY A 61 -9.84 -2.98 -3.94
N ILE A 62 -8.56 -2.89 -3.56
CA ILE A 62 -8.08 -3.44 -2.28
C ILE A 62 -8.20 -2.38 -1.19
N PHE A 63 -9.02 -2.62 -0.16
CA PHE A 63 -9.20 -1.69 0.96
C PHE A 63 -9.29 -2.41 2.30
N HIS A 64 -9.10 -1.68 3.39
CA HIS A 64 -9.32 -2.22 4.74
C HIS A 64 -10.71 -2.85 4.92
N SER A 65 -11.75 -2.32 4.28
CA SER A 65 -13.14 -2.79 4.40
C SER A 65 -13.35 -4.21 3.86
N ASN A 66 -12.58 -4.62 2.85
CA ASN A 66 -12.65 -5.95 2.24
C ASN A 66 -11.43 -6.82 2.53
N THR A 67 -10.32 -6.22 2.98
CA THR A 67 -9.04 -6.86 3.27
C THR A 67 -8.53 -6.32 4.62
N PRO A 68 -8.94 -6.89 5.77
CA PRO A 68 -8.69 -6.31 7.09
C PRO A 68 -7.22 -6.07 7.48
N GLY A 69 -6.26 -6.69 6.79
CA GLY A 69 -4.83 -6.44 6.98
C GLY A 69 -4.29 -5.23 6.20
N CYS A 70 -5.04 -4.75 5.21
CA CYS A 70 -4.75 -3.53 4.44
C CYS A 70 -4.89 -2.30 5.34
N ASP A 71 -3.94 -1.37 5.30
CA ASP A 71 -3.96 -0.11 6.07
C ASP A 71 -4.21 -0.21 7.57
N ASP A 72 -3.99 -1.38 8.17
CA ASP A 72 -4.26 -1.52 9.59
C ASP A 72 -3.23 -0.72 10.40
N GLN A 73 -3.70 0.37 11.01
CA GLN A 73 -2.89 1.22 11.89
C GLN A 73 -2.35 0.43 13.09
N GLN A 74 -3.07 -0.58 13.56
CA GLN A 74 -2.59 -1.50 14.60
C GLN A 74 -1.65 -2.58 14.05
N GLY A 75 -1.40 -2.61 12.74
CA GLY A 75 -0.45 -3.49 12.06
C GLY A 75 0.92 -2.86 11.81
N LYS A 76 1.13 -1.58 12.18
CA LYS A 76 2.30 -0.79 11.78
C LYS A 76 3.60 -1.02 12.56
N TYR A 77 3.52 -1.44 13.83
CA TYR A 77 4.71 -1.57 14.69
C TYR A 77 4.73 -2.88 15.51
N PRO A 78 5.90 -3.45 15.84
CA PRO A 78 6.02 -4.71 16.59
C PRO A 78 5.30 -4.77 17.93
N TRP A 79 5.10 -3.64 18.60
CA TRP A 79 4.38 -3.56 19.88
C TRP A 79 2.85 -3.47 19.71
N HIS A 80 2.35 -3.26 18.49
CA HIS A 80 0.92 -3.34 18.23
C HIS A 80 0.49 -4.80 18.05
N LYS A 81 -0.70 -5.16 18.59
CA LYS A 81 -1.21 -6.54 18.56
C LYS A 81 -1.34 -7.09 17.13
N ASN A 82 -1.83 -6.26 16.22
CA ASN A 82 -2.13 -6.72 14.87
C ASN A 82 -0.87 -6.85 13.98
N TRP A 83 0.28 -6.30 14.39
CA TRP A 83 1.55 -6.54 13.71
C TRP A 83 1.86 -8.03 13.57
N TRP A 84 1.67 -8.78 14.66
CA TRP A 84 1.90 -10.23 14.66
C TRP A 84 0.77 -10.98 13.96
N LYS A 85 -0.48 -10.49 14.09
CA LYS A 85 -1.66 -11.07 13.45
C LYS A 85 -1.52 -11.08 11.92
N TRP A 86 -1.01 -9.98 11.34
CA TRP A 86 -0.85 -9.79 9.90
C TRP A 86 0.55 -10.14 9.39
N ARG A 87 1.39 -10.79 10.20
CA ARG A 87 2.74 -11.16 9.75
C ARG A 87 2.75 -12.08 8.52
N PRO A 88 1.80 -13.03 8.36
CA PRO A 88 1.68 -13.83 7.14
C PRO A 88 1.31 -13.00 5.90
N TYR A 89 0.57 -11.89 6.06
CA TYR A 89 0.15 -11.01 4.98
C TYR A 89 1.31 -10.19 4.40
N LYS A 90 2.10 -10.80 3.53
CA LYS A 90 3.23 -10.16 2.86
C LYS A 90 2.76 -9.44 1.60
N SER A 91 2.31 -8.21 1.78
CA SER A 91 1.82 -7.34 0.71
C SER A 91 2.26 -5.90 0.96
N VAL A 92 2.43 -5.12 -0.11
CA VAL A 92 2.57 -3.65 -0.01
C VAL A 92 1.39 -3.00 0.72
N MET A 93 0.21 -3.62 0.72
CA MET A 93 -1.00 -3.14 1.41
C MET A 93 -0.88 -3.22 2.94
N ASN A 94 0.06 -4.03 3.46
CA ASN A 94 0.31 -4.17 4.89
C ASN A 94 1.39 -3.18 5.36
N TYR A 95 1.08 -2.28 6.30
CA TYR A 95 2.04 -1.29 6.82
C TYR A 95 3.31 -1.88 7.45
N GLY A 96 3.29 -3.14 7.90
CA GLY A 96 4.49 -3.83 8.36
C GLY A 96 5.51 -4.09 7.25
N TYR A 97 5.07 -4.12 6.00
CA TYR A 97 5.81 -4.44 4.78
C TYR A 97 5.82 -3.35 3.70
N MET A 98 4.90 -2.37 3.74
CA MET A 98 4.66 -1.33 2.72
C MET A 98 5.90 -0.62 2.16
N TYR A 99 7.03 -0.56 2.89
CA TYR A 99 8.26 0.06 2.38
C TYR A 99 9.39 -0.93 2.16
N LYS A 100 9.19 -2.23 2.43
CA LYS A 100 10.25 -3.24 2.49
C LYS A 100 10.22 -4.22 1.32
N ILE A 101 9.11 -4.30 0.60
CA ILE A 101 8.88 -5.26 -0.49
C ILE A 101 8.10 -4.57 -1.62
N VAL A 102 8.26 -5.03 -2.86
CA VAL A 102 7.46 -4.58 -4.02
C VAL A 102 6.69 -5.79 -4.53
N ASP A 103 5.63 -6.16 -3.82
CA ASP A 103 4.78 -7.29 -4.19
C ASP A 103 3.41 -7.20 -3.49
N TYR A 104 2.39 -7.75 -4.13
CA TYR A 104 1.12 -8.05 -3.49
C TYR A 104 1.14 -9.48 -2.95
N SER A 105 0.30 -9.79 -1.98
CA SER A 105 0.27 -11.16 -1.47
C SER A 105 -0.49 -12.09 -2.43
N ASP A 106 0.02 -13.30 -2.58
CA ASP A 106 -0.58 -14.45 -3.28
C ASP A 106 -1.37 -15.37 -2.34
N GLY A 107 -1.53 -15.01 -1.06
CA GLY A 107 -2.31 -15.77 -0.07
C GLY A 107 -1.69 -17.12 0.35
N SER A 108 -0.48 -17.45 -0.08
CA SER A 108 0.13 -18.78 0.12
C SER A 108 0.64 -19.04 1.54
N ARG A 109 0.59 -18.04 2.45
CA ARG A 109 1.23 -18.11 3.80
C ARG A 109 0.25 -18.45 4.91
N GLY A 110 -0.92 -18.96 4.56
CA GLY A 110 -1.89 -19.53 5.49
C GLY A 110 -2.74 -18.48 6.20
N ARG A 111 -2.97 -18.67 7.49
CA ARG A 111 -3.96 -17.87 8.23
C ARG A 111 -3.62 -16.38 8.23
N ASN A 112 -4.61 -15.54 7.94
CA ASN A 112 -4.51 -14.08 7.85
C ASN A 112 -3.58 -13.60 6.72
N ASP A 113 -3.26 -14.44 5.74
CA ASP A 113 -2.68 -14.01 4.47
C ASP A 113 -3.80 -13.85 3.45
N PHE A 114 -3.97 -12.65 2.92
CA PHE A 114 -5.01 -12.36 1.94
C PHE A 114 -4.38 -12.43 0.54
N ASP A 115 -4.95 -13.23 -0.35
CA ASP A 115 -4.55 -13.23 -1.76
C ASP A 115 -5.07 -11.94 -2.42
N ASP A 116 -4.17 -10.97 -2.59
CA ASP A 116 -4.44 -9.69 -3.22
C ASP A 116 -4.39 -9.81 -4.73
N TRP A 117 -3.45 -10.59 -5.27
CA TRP A 117 -3.28 -10.79 -6.70
C TRP A 117 -4.56 -11.33 -7.35
N THR A 118 -5.24 -12.28 -6.71
CA THR A 118 -6.51 -12.80 -7.24
C THR A 118 -7.72 -11.94 -6.90
N ARG A 119 -7.60 -11.00 -5.94
CA ARG A 119 -8.71 -10.10 -5.54
C ARG A 119 -8.80 -8.85 -6.40
N MET A 120 -7.70 -8.41 -7.01
CA MET A 120 -7.69 -7.19 -7.81
C MET A 120 -8.81 -7.17 -8.85
N ASP A 121 -9.54 -6.08 -8.83
CA ASP A 121 -10.55 -5.78 -9.83
C ASP A 121 -9.95 -4.78 -10.82
N LEU A 122 -9.57 -5.28 -11.99
CA LEU A 122 -8.97 -4.49 -13.07
C LEU A 122 -9.97 -3.56 -13.76
N THR A 123 -11.23 -3.56 -13.34
CA THR A 123 -12.27 -2.63 -13.81
C THR A 123 -12.64 -1.60 -12.74
N TYR A 124 -12.15 -1.75 -11.51
CA TYR A 124 -12.56 -0.93 -10.37
C TYR A 124 -12.33 0.57 -10.54
N PHE A 125 -11.28 0.95 -11.28
CA PHE A 125 -10.97 2.35 -11.56
C PHE A 125 -11.94 3.00 -12.57
N GLU A 126 -12.68 2.20 -13.35
CA GLU A 126 -13.67 2.69 -14.32
C GLU A 126 -14.95 3.17 -13.63
N ASP A 127 -15.22 2.66 -12.43
CA ASP A 127 -16.35 3.10 -11.62
C ASP A 127 -16.05 4.49 -11.05
N SER A 128 -16.87 5.49 -11.38
CA SER A 128 -16.80 6.79 -10.72
C SER A 128 -17.24 6.61 -9.26
N TRP A 129 -16.30 6.77 -8.33
CA TRP A 129 -16.61 6.75 -6.90
C TRP A 129 -17.42 8.02 -6.59
N ASN A 130 -18.75 7.89 -6.63
CA ASN A 130 -19.70 8.98 -6.36
C ASN A 130 -19.62 9.48 -4.92
#